data_AF-A0A519MMK4-F1
#
_entry.id   AF-A0A519MMK4-F1
#
_cell.length_a   1.000
_cell.length_b   1.000
_cell.length_c   1.000
_cell.angle_alpha   90.00
_cell.angle_beta   90.00
_cell.angle_gamma   90.00
#
_symmetry.space_group_name_H-M   'P 1'
#
loop_
_entity.id
_entity.type
_entity.pdbx_description
1 polymer ?
#
loop_
_entity_poly.entity_id
_entity_poly.type
_entity_poly.pdbx_seq_one_letter_code
_entity_poly.pdbx_strand_id
1 'polypeptide(L)'
;MFGLFKKGSQDEDSVIIKRALGPDVVVILSASCCMQGTADIDTQVEASARAALEAANLDWPLLTVTVTQAQNTLGRVSGELDDTQGALAAQVSELFLSHGLSAFPVLIVNQRLVAYGGAPDQELVRKALPSFTGCRSTASRP
;
A
#
# COMPACT_ATOMS: atom_id res chain seq x y z
N MET A 1 31.52 21.15 10.14
CA MET A 1 30.24 21.20 10.88
C MET A 1 29.36 20.07 10.35
N PHE A 2 28.70 19.33 11.25
CA PHE A 2 28.28 17.94 11.11
C PHE A 2 27.24 17.64 10.02
N GLY A 3 27.62 16.81 9.03
CA GLY A 3 26.73 16.20 8.03
C GLY A 3 26.23 14.80 8.42
N LEU A 4 25.73 14.63 9.65
CA LEU A 4 25.31 13.32 10.19
C LEU A 4 23.80 13.18 10.45
N PHE A 5 22.96 14.05 9.91
CA PHE A 5 21.50 14.01 10.15
C PHE A 5 20.72 13.72 8.87
N LYS A 6 20.72 12.46 8.42
CA LYS A 6 19.67 11.89 7.55
C LYS A 6 19.81 10.40 7.21
N LYS A 7 20.83 9.69 7.68
CA LYS A 7 21.00 8.27 7.32
C LYS A 7 19.98 7.34 7.99
N GLY A 8 19.61 7.62 9.25
CA GLY A 8 18.63 6.81 10.00
C GLY A 8 17.22 6.83 9.39
N SER A 9 16.68 8.02 9.10
CA SER A 9 15.33 8.13 8.52
C SER A 9 15.25 7.60 7.08
N GLN A 10 16.36 7.64 6.34
CA GLN A 10 16.43 7.15 4.96
C GLN A 10 16.38 5.62 4.87
N ASP A 11 16.99 4.93 5.83
CA ASP A 11 16.96 3.47 5.91
C ASP A 11 15.56 3.00 6.36
N GLU A 12 14.94 3.72 7.31
CA GLU A 12 13.56 3.47 7.75
C GLU A 12 12.54 3.63 6.61
N ASP A 13 12.63 4.73 5.84
CA ASP A 13 11.78 4.93 4.66
C ASP A 13 11.93 3.78 3.65
N SER A 14 13.17 3.32 3.43
CA SER A 14 13.45 2.23 2.49
C SER A 14 12.82 0.90 2.94
N VAL A 15 12.84 0.62 4.25
CA VAL A 15 12.16 -0.54 4.83
C VAL A 15 10.64 -0.41 4.68
N ILE A 16 10.07 0.76 4.96
CA ILE A 16 8.63 1.01 4.84
C ILE A 16 8.16 0.84 3.39
N ILE A 17 8.86 1.42 2.42
CA ILE A 17 8.48 1.32 1.01
C ILE A 17 8.60 -0.12 0.49
N LYS A 18 9.68 -0.83 0.84
CA LYS A 18 9.80 -2.26 0.49
C LYS A 18 8.69 -3.09 1.13
N ARG A 19 8.32 -2.80 2.38
CA ARG A 19 7.20 -3.47 3.04
C ARG A 19 5.88 -3.14 2.36
N ALA A 20 5.68 -1.89 1.95
CA ALA A 20 4.47 -1.42 1.27
C ALA A 20 4.27 -2.06 -0.12
N LEU A 21 5.36 -2.37 -0.83
CA LEU A 21 5.30 -3.09 -2.09
C LEU A 21 5.23 -4.61 -1.91
N GLY A 22 5.38 -5.13 -0.69
CA GLY A 22 5.42 -6.57 -0.40
C GLY A 22 4.05 -7.23 -0.27
N PRO A 23 4.02 -8.56 -0.08
CA PRO A 23 2.79 -9.31 0.18
C PRO A 23 2.27 -9.10 1.61
N ASP A 24 1.01 -9.52 1.81
CA ASP A 24 0.36 -9.59 3.12
C ASP A 24 0.38 -8.24 3.87
N VAL A 25 0.00 -7.19 3.14
CA VAL A 25 -0.08 -5.81 3.62
C VAL A 25 -1.19 -5.09 2.85
N VAL A 26 -1.83 -4.13 3.52
CA VAL A 26 -2.68 -3.13 2.88
C VAL A 26 -1.98 -1.78 2.97
N VAL A 27 -1.92 -1.05 1.86
CA VAL A 27 -1.22 0.23 1.79
C VAL A 27 -2.13 1.30 1.22
N ILE A 28 -2.15 2.43 1.91
CA ILE A 28 -2.77 3.66 1.45
C ILE A 28 -1.64 4.59 1.04
N LEU A 29 -1.50 4.81 -0.26
CA LEU A 29 -0.59 5.84 -0.77
C LEU A 29 -1.37 7.16 -0.83
N SER A 30 -0.95 8.12 -0.01
CA SER A 30 -1.68 9.36 0.27
C SER A 30 -0.98 10.59 -0.30
N ALA A 31 -1.79 11.52 -0.85
CA ALA A 31 -1.36 12.85 -1.27
C ALA A 31 -1.56 13.93 -0.17
N SER A 32 -1.85 13.55 1.08
CA SER A 32 -2.07 14.47 2.22
C SER A 32 -0.90 15.41 2.50
N CYS A 33 0.32 15.07 2.09
CA CYS A 33 1.48 15.96 2.10
C CYS A 33 1.28 17.25 1.29
N CYS A 34 0.37 17.20 0.32
CA CYS A 34 0.44 18.00 -0.89
C CYS A 34 -0.95 18.52 -1.32
N MET A 35 -2.04 17.91 -0.83
CA MET A 35 -3.42 18.37 -1.05
C MET A 35 -4.19 18.46 0.27
N GLN A 36 -4.86 19.59 0.50
CA GLN A 36 -5.80 19.73 1.61
C GLN A 36 -7.08 18.94 1.31
N GLY A 37 -7.65 18.30 2.34
CA GLY A 37 -8.90 17.53 2.22
C GLY A 37 -8.71 16.04 1.88
N THR A 38 -7.53 15.59 1.44
CA THR A 38 -7.29 14.15 1.25
C THR A 38 -7.15 13.38 2.56
N ALA A 39 -6.82 14.04 3.68
CA ALA A 39 -6.71 13.39 4.99
C ALA A 39 -8.03 12.75 5.46
N ASP A 40 -9.17 13.38 5.16
CA ASP A 40 -10.49 12.83 5.50
C ASP A 40 -10.80 11.59 4.64
N ILE A 41 -10.40 11.62 3.36
CA ILE A 41 -10.54 10.49 2.44
C ILE A 41 -9.61 9.35 2.88
N ASP A 42 -8.37 9.65 3.24
CA ASP A 42 -7.41 8.67 3.76
C ASP A 42 -7.96 7.96 5.00
N THR A 43 -8.57 8.71 5.92
CA THR A 43 -9.20 8.16 7.13
C THR A 43 -10.35 7.21 6.78
N GLN A 44 -11.18 7.55 5.78
CA GLN A 44 -12.25 6.68 5.31
C GLN A 44 -11.71 5.40 4.66
N VAL A 45 -10.66 5.51 3.84
CA VAL A 45 -9.98 4.36 3.23
C VAL A 45 -9.41 3.45 4.31
N GLU A 46 -8.80 4.04 5.35
CA GLU A 46 -8.24 3.30 6.48
C GLU A 46 -9.34 2.54 7.24
N ALA A 47 -10.47 3.18 7.52
CA ALA A 47 -11.61 2.54 8.18
C ALA A 47 -12.18 1.38 7.35
N SER A 48 -12.38 1.58 6.04
CA SER A 48 -12.82 0.52 5.12
C SER A 48 -11.84 -0.65 5.08
N ALA A 49 -10.54 -0.36 5.04
CA ALA A 49 -9.50 -1.38 5.01
C ALA A 49 -9.43 -2.18 6.31
N ARG A 50 -9.47 -1.51 7.47
CA ARG A 50 -9.52 -2.17 8.79
C ARG A 50 -10.75 -3.08 8.89
N ALA A 51 -11.92 -2.57 8.55
CA ALA A 51 -13.16 -3.35 8.58
C ALA A 51 -13.11 -4.57 7.65
N ALA A 52 -12.46 -4.46 6.49
CA ALA A 52 -12.28 -5.58 5.57
C ALA A 52 -11.32 -6.64 6.13
N LEU A 53 -10.21 -6.22 6.75
CA LEU A 53 -9.25 -7.12 7.41
C LEU A 53 -9.88 -7.85 8.60
N GLU A 54 -10.63 -7.13 9.44
CA GLU A 54 -11.38 -7.72 10.56
C GLU A 54 -12.41 -8.74 10.08
N ALA A 55 -13.20 -8.40 9.06
CA ALA A 55 -14.19 -9.30 8.47
C ALA A 55 -13.56 -10.54 7.82
N ALA A 56 -12.31 -10.43 7.35
CA ALA A 56 -11.53 -11.54 6.78
C ALA A 56 -10.73 -12.31 7.85
N ASN A 57 -10.73 -11.86 9.10
CA ASN A 57 -9.90 -12.40 10.20
C ASN A 57 -8.40 -12.44 9.84
N LEU A 58 -7.90 -11.36 9.24
CA LEU A 58 -6.50 -11.20 8.85
C LEU A 58 -5.83 -10.12 9.72
N ASP A 59 -4.66 -10.43 10.28
CA ASP A 59 -3.84 -9.48 11.06
C ASP A 59 -2.74 -8.84 10.20
N TRP A 60 -3.09 -8.44 8.98
CA TRP A 60 -2.14 -7.81 8.07
C TRP A 60 -1.88 -6.35 8.47
N PRO A 61 -0.63 -5.86 8.37
CA PRO A 61 -0.35 -4.45 8.58
C PRO A 61 -1.10 -3.58 7.57
N LEU A 62 -1.64 -2.47 8.09
CA LEU A 62 -2.17 -1.37 7.30
C LEU A 62 -1.18 -0.21 7.38
N LEU A 63 -0.58 0.15 6.25
CA LEU A 63 0.43 1.21 6.15
C LEU A 63 -0.12 2.40 5.38
N THR A 64 0.18 3.61 5.86
CA THR A 64 -0.05 4.84 5.12
C THR A 64 1.29 5.42 4.71
N VAL A 65 1.49 5.57 3.41
CA VAL A 65 2.72 6.10 2.81
C VAL A 65 2.37 7.39 2.08
N THR A 66 3.18 8.43 2.20
CA THR A 66 2.95 9.66 1.42
C THR A 66 3.57 9.56 0.02
N VAL A 67 2.97 10.23 -0.96
CA VAL A 67 3.52 10.31 -2.33
C VAL A 67 4.97 10.79 -2.31
N THR A 68 5.29 11.80 -1.50
CA THR A 68 6.65 12.33 -1.36
C THR A 68 7.63 11.29 -0.81
N GLN A 69 7.23 10.51 0.20
CA GLN A 69 8.07 9.44 0.76
C GLN A 69 8.33 8.35 -0.28
N ALA A 70 7.31 7.95 -1.05
CA ALA A 70 7.45 6.98 -2.12
C ALA A 70 8.39 7.49 -3.23
N GLN A 71 8.17 8.71 -3.75
CA GLN A 71 9.00 9.30 -4.81
C GLN A 71 10.47 9.44 -4.41
N ASN A 72 10.74 9.86 -3.16
CA ASN A 72 12.10 10.02 -2.66
C ASN A 72 12.85 8.70 -2.43
N THR A 73 12.15 7.57 -2.40
CA THR A 73 12.70 6.28 -1.95
C THR A 73 12.69 5.23 -3.06
N LEU A 74 11.70 5.25 -3.96
CA LEU A 74 11.57 4.30 -5.06
C LEU A 74 12.84 4.21 -5.91
N GLY A 75 13.43 5.35 -6.29
CA GLY A 75 14.67 5.35 -7.08
C GLY A 75 15.90 4.78 -6.36
N ARG A 76 15.85 4.66 -5.02
CA ARG A 76 16.93 4.08 -4.20
C ARG A 76 16.78 2.58 -4.04
N VAL A 77 15.54 2.11 -3.87
CA VAL A 77 15.23 0.69 -3.64
C VAL A 77 14.95 -0.08 -4.92
N SER A 78 14.84 0.58 -6.08
CA SER A 78 14.44 -0.05 -7.34
C SER A 78 15.31 -1.25 -7.76
N GLY A 79 16.60 -1.25 -7.41
CA GLY A 79 17.50 -2.38 -7.68
C GLY A 79 17.36 -3.56 -6.71
N GLU A 80 16.57 -3.40 -5.65
CA GLU A 80 16.29 -4.43 -4.64
C GLU A 80 14.87 -5.02 -4.77
N LEU A 81 14.05 -4.45 -5.65
CA LEU A 81 12.68 -4.91 -5.87
C LEU A 81 12.67 -6.17 -6.74
N ASP A 82 11.80 -7.12 -6.40
CA ASP A 82 11.48 -8.21 -7.31
C ASP A 82 10.59 -7.74 -8.48
N ASP A 83 10.35 -8.62 -9.45
CA ASP A 83 9.57 -8.30 -10.65
C ASP A 83 8.13 -7.83 -10.33
N THR A 84 7.51 -8.38 -9.27
CA THR A 84 6.14 -8.03 -8.87
C THR A 84 6.11 -6.66 -8.22
N GLN A 85 7.04 -6.41 -7.30
CA GLN A 85 7.22 -5.13 -6.63
C GLN A 85 7.58 -4.03 -7.63
N GLY A 86 8.46 -4.32 -8.58
CA GLY A 86 8.85 -3.42 -9.65
C GLY A 86 7.67 -3.07 -10.57
N ALA A 87 6.87 -4.07 -10.97
CA ALA A 87 5.68 -3.84 -11.79
C ALA A 87 4.62 -3.00 -11.07
N LEU A 88 4.42 -3.22 -9.77
CA LEU A 88 3.50 -2.41 -8.97
C LEU A 88 4.00 -0.97 -8.82
N ALA A 89 5.27 -0.77 -8.52
CA ALA A 89 5.87 0.55 -8.44
C ALA A 89 5.75 1.32 -9.77
N ALA A 90 5.93 0.63 -10.89
CA ALA A 90 5.73 1.19 -12.22
C ALA A 90 4.26 1.59 -12.46
N GLN A 91 3.29 0.74 -12.10
CA GLN A 91 1.86 1.05 -12.23
C GLN A 91 1.47 2.29 -11.42
N VAL A 92 1.93 2.39 -10.18
CA VAL A 92 1.68 3.55 -9.32
C VAL A 92 2.32 4.82 -9.88
N SER A 93 3.54 4.70 -10.42
CA SER A 93 4.24 5.81 -11.07
C SER A 93 3.48 6.29 -12.32
N GLU A 94 3.01 5.35 -13.15
CA GLU A 94 2.21 5.65 -14.34
C GLU A 94 0.89 6.35 -13.98
N LEU A 95 0.22 5.91 -12.90
CA LEU A 95 -0.99 6.57 -12.39
C LEU A 95 -0.72 8.02 -12.00
N PHE A 96 0.39 8.28 -11.30
CA PHE A 96 0.80 9.64 -10.97
C PHE A 96 1.12 10.46 -12.23
N LEU A 97 1.79 9.88 -13.23
CA LEU A 97 2.09 10.59 -14.49
C LEU A 97 0.82 10.92 -15.29
N SER A 98 -0.16 10.00 -15.32
CA SER A 98 -1.39 10.14 -16.09
C SER A 98 -2.43 11.06 -15.43
N HIS A 99 -2.55 11.01 -14.10
CA HIS A 99 -3.63 11.68 -13.36
C HIS A 99 -3.13 12.71 -12.33
N GLY A 100 -1.82 12.81 -12.13
CA GLY A 100 -1.23 13.67 -11.09
C GLY A 100 -1.71 13.29 -9.70
N LEU A 101 -1.83 14.28 -8.81
CA LEU A 101 -2.29 14.09 -7.45
C LEU A 101 -3.78 13.69 -7.35
N SER A 102 -4.57 13.84 -8.42
CA SER A 102 -5.99 13.46 -8.42
C SER A 102 -6.24 11.95 -8.35
N ALA A 103 -5.22 11.13 -8.67
CA ALA A 103 -5.28 9.69 -8.49
C ALA A 103 -5.21 9.25 -7.02
N PHE A 104 -5.00 10.16 -6.07
CA PHE A 104 -4.78 9.79 -4.67
C PHE A 104 -6.03 10.02 -3.81
N PRO A 105 -6.28 9.18 -2.80
CA PRO A 105 -5.43 8.06 -2.38
C PRO A 105 -5.47 6.87 -3.32
N VAL A 106 -4.35 6.13 -3.38
CA VAL A 106 -4.25 4.84 -4.06
C VAL A 106 -4.25 3.74 -3.00
N LEU A 107 -5.16 2.78 -3.14
CA LEU A 107 -5.20 1.60 -2.29
C LEU A 107 -4.49 0.43 -2.96
N ILE A 108 -3.54 -0.14 -2.25
CA ILE A 108 -2.84 -1.37 -2.64
C ILE A 108 -3.17 -2.45 -1.62
N VAL A 109 -3.54 -3.64 -2.08
CA VAL A 109 -3.78 -4.82 -1.23
C VAL A 109 -2.98 -5.97 -1.79
N ASN A 110 -2.10 -6.57 -0.99
CA ASN A 110 -1.32 -7.75 -1.36
C ASN A 110 -0.66 -7.62 -2.74
N GLN A 111 0.15 -6.56 -2.92
CA GLN A 111 0.87 -6.25 -4.16
C GLN A 111 -0.01 -5.94 -5.37
N ARG A 112 -1.28 -5.58 -5.18
CA ARG A 112 -2.20 -5.23 -6.26
C ARG A 112 -2.79 -3.86 -6.02
N LEU A 113 -2.85 -3.06 -7.08
CA LEU A 113 -3.59 -1.81 -7.07
C LEU A 113 -5.09 -2.12 -7.14
N VAL A 114 -5.84 -1.67 -6.13
CA VAL A 114 -7.27 -1.99 -5.97
C VAL A 114 -8.15 -0.80 -6.33
N ALA A 115 -7.79 0.40 -5.90
CA ALA A 115 -8.55 1.61 -6.12
C ALA A 115 -7.64 2.85 -6.17
N TYR A 116 -8.12 3.92 -6.81
CA TYR A 116 -7.44 5.20 -6.88
C TYR A 116 -8.47 6.35 -6.94
N GLY A 117 -8.08 7.54 -6.47
CA GLY A 117 -8.84 8.78 -6.62
C GLY A 117 -10.08 8.92 -5.73
N GLY A 118 -10.22 8.09 -4.70
CA GLY A 118 -11.36 8.14 -3.78
C GLY A 118 -11.32 7.06 -2.71
N ALA A 119 -12.32 7.06 -1.83
CA ALA A 119 -12.47 6.05 -0.79
C ALA A 119 -13.20 4.82 -1.34
N PRO A 120 -12.55 3.64 -1.43
CA PRO A 120 -13.24 2.42 -1.79
C PRO A 120 -14.15 1.96 -0.66
N ASP A 121 -15.25 1.30 -1.02
CA ASP A 121 -16.10 0.63 -0.02
C ASP A 121 -15.40 -0.62 0.55
N GLN A 122 -15.88 -1.06 1.72
CA GLN A 122 -15.35 -2.25 2.40
C GLN A 122 -15.41 -3.51 1.51
N GLU A 123 -16.43 -3.63 0.66
CA GLU A 123 -16.67 -4.83 -0.15
C GLU A 123 -15.63 -4.98 -1.26
N LEU A 124 -15.22 -3.87 -1.87
CA LEU A 124 -14.14 -3.84 -2.85
C LEU A 124 -12.82 -4.26 -2.21
N VAL A 125 -12.51 -3.76 -1.00
CA VAL A 125 -11.29 -4.17 -0.28
C VAL A 125 -11.35 -5.65 0.08
N ARG A 126 -12.50 -6.13 0.57
CA ARG A 126 -12.70 -7.54 0.93
C ARG A 126 -12.49 -8.49 -0.25
N LYS A 127 -12.92 -8.10 -1.46
CA LYS A 127 -12.69 -8.89 -2.69
C LYS A 127 -11.22 -8.96 -3.11
N ALA A 128 -10.42 -7.96 -2.72
CA ALA A 128 -8.99 -7.94 -2.99
C ALA A 128 -8.18 -8.76 -1.96
N LEU A 129 -8.74 -9.00 -0.77
CA LEU A 129 -8.14 -9.88 0.22
C LEU A 129 -8.23 -11.36 -0.23
N PRO A 130 -7.25 -12.19 0.14
CA PRO A 130 -7.34 -13.62 -0.11
C PRO A 130 -8.60 -14.14 0.56
N SER A 131 -9.44 -14.84 -0.22
CA SER A 131 -10.58 -15.54 0.35
C SER A 131 -10.05 -16.54 1.37
N PHE A 132 -10.55 -16.47 2.61
CA PHE A 132 -10.31 -17.50 3.60
C PHE A 132 -11.02 -18.79 3.13
N THR A 133 -10.45 -19.51 2.16
CA THR A 133 -10.73 -20.94 2.01
C THR A 133 -10.12 -21.59 3.23
N GLY A 134 -10.90 -21.62 4.31
CA GLY A 134 -10.54 -22.26 5.56
C GLY A 134 -9.95 -23.63 5.28
N CYS A 135 -8.84 -23.92 5.96
CA CYS A 135 -8.34 -25.24 6.28
C CYS A 135 -8.93 -26.37 5.40
N ARG A 136 -8.38 -26.57 4.19
CA ARG A 136 -8.64 -27.83 3.49
C ARG A 136 -7.82 -28.90 4.20
N SER A 137 -8.41 -29.42 5.29
CA SER A 137 -7.91 -30.57 6.02
C SER A 137 -7.58 -31.67 5.01
N THR A 138 -6.30 -32.00 4.92
CA THR A 138 -5.84 -33.24 4.30
C THR A 138 -6.29 -34.39 5.19
N ALA A 139 -7.55 -34.82 5.05
CA ALA A 139 -8.06 -35.99 5.74
C ALA A 139 -8.73 -36.93 4.74
N SER A 140 -7.93 -37.93 4.36
CA SER A 140 -8.34 -39.33 4.18
C SER A 140 -9.05 -39.74 2.90
N ARG A 141 -8.26 -40.37 2.02
CA ARG A 141 -8.70 -41.42 1.09
C ARG A 141 -9.37 -42.57 1.86
N PRO A 142 -10.40 -43.18 1.26
CA PRO A 142 -10.46 -44.63 1.11
C PRO A 142 -10.01 -45.05 -0.29
#